data_AF-A0A8H7RN14-F1
#
_entry.id   AF-A0A8H7RN14-F1
#
_cell.length_a   1.000
_cell.length_b   1.000
_cell.length_c   1.000
_cell.angle_alpha   90.00
_cell.angle_beta   90.00
_cell.angle_gamma   90.00
#
_symmetry.space_group_name_H-M   'P 1'
#
loop_
_entity.id
_entity.type
_entity.pdbx_description
1 polymer ?
#
loop_
_entity_poly.entity_id
_entity_poly.type
_entity_poly.pdbx_seq_one_letter_code
_entity_poly.pdbx_strand_id
1 'polypeptide(L)'
;MDNQQQAGNMEQQTIMTMLQSLQQIMQQQQQQAEQIANLRTQPTRPTAHTDDQQSLAKIIRLRQPDTFHGERTVQQVEAWLYSLEKYAEFVNIDDHQMVLFAVTLLCDGAATWWCGVEYDMTTSTPSTWSESKRVFKYEFKPANVEQLARQRLQ
;
A
#
# COMPACT_ATOMS: atom_id res chain seq x y z
N MET A 1 63.03 -50.28 -9.63
CA MET A 1 61.77 -50.42 -10.40
C MET A 1 60.59 -49.84 -9.61
N ASP A 2 60.85 -49.02 -8.59
CA ASP A 2 59.87 -48.61 -7.57
C ASP A 2 59.08 -47.33 -7.90
N ASN A 3 59.61 -46.46 -8.77
CA ASN A 3 59.02 -45.13 -8.99
C ASN A 3 57.71 -45.16 -9.81
N GLN A 4 57.46 -46.25 -10.56
CA GLN A 4 56.26 -46.41 -11.39
C GLN A 4 55.11 -47.09 -10.62
N GLN A 5 55.45 -47.89 -9.60
CA GLN A 5 54.48 -48.47 -8.67
C GLN A 5 53.94 -47.41 -7.69
N GLN A 6 54.78 -46.45 -7.31
CA GLN A 6 54.45 -45.38 -6.36
C GLN A 6 53.52 -44.32 -6.97
N ALA A 7 53.68 -44.01 -8.27
CA ALA A 7 52.77 -43.13 -9.01
C ALA A 7 51.37 -43.74 -9.15
N GLY A 8 51.27 -45.03 -9.51
CA GLY A 8 49.98 -45.73 -9.61
C GLY A 8 49.24 -45.85 -8.27
N ASN A 9 49.96 -46.02 -7.16
CA ASN A 9 49.37 -45.99 -5.82
C ASN A 9 48.84 -44.60 -5.46
N MET A 10 49.51 -43.53 -5.88
CA MET A 10 49.09 -42.15 -5.60
C MET A 10 47.84 -41.77 -6.41
N GLU A 11 47.75 -42.21 -7.67
CA GLU A 11 46.53 -42.05 -8.49
C GLU A 11 45.34 -42.83 -7.90
N GLN A 12 45.56 -44.07 -7.43
CA GLN A 12 44.50 -44.82 -6.75
C GLN A 12 44.05 -44.18 -5.43
N GLN A 13 44.98 -43.64 -4.64
CA GLN A 13 44.66 -42.88 -3.44
C GLN A 13 43.84 -41.63 -3.78
N THR A 14 44.24 -40.91 -4.83
CA THR A 14 43.57 -39.68 -5.27
C THR A 14 42.15 -39.95 -5.73
N ILE A 15 41.93 -41.03 -6.49
CA ILE A 15 40.58 -41.45 -6.93
C ILE A 15 39.71 -41.81 -5.72
N MET A 16 40.26 -42.53 -4.74
CA MET A 16 39.52 -42.91 -3.53
C MET A 16 39.15 -41.69 -2.68
N THR A 17 40.07 -40.73 -2.51
CA THR A 17 39.79 -39.46 -1.81
C THR A 17 38.74 -38.64 -2.54
N MET A 18 38.77 -38.58 -3.87
CA MET A 18 37.75 -37.89 -4.66
C MET A 18 36.37 -38.54 -4.50
N LEU A 19 36.28 -39.87 -4.59
CA LEU A 19 35.02 -40.61 -4.39
C LEU A 19 34.45 -40.36 -2.99
N GLN A 20 35.31 -40.33 -1.97
CA GLN A 20 34.93 -40.02 -0.60
C GLN A 20 34.44 -38.57 -0.44
N SER A 21 35.10 -37.61 -1.10
CA SER A 21 34.68 -36.20 -1.10
C SER A 21 33.31 -36.01 -1.78
N LEU A 22 33.05 -36.73 -2.87
CA LEU A 22 31.79 -36.68 -3.60
C LEU A 22 30.63 -37.24 -2.76
N GLN A 23 30.89 -38.31 -2.02
CA GLN A 23 29.94 -38.88 -1.08
C GLN A 23 29.61 -37.91 0.06
N GLN A 24 30.62 -37.19 0.56
CA GLN A 24 30.47 -36.20 1.62
C GLN A 24 29.66 -34.97 1.15
N ILE A 25 29.90 -34.50 -0.08
CA ILE A 25 29.13 -33.39 -0.69
C ILE A 25 27.66 -33.80 -0.88
N MET A 26 27.40 -35.02 -1.33
CA MET A 26 26.04 -35.53 -1.52
C MET A 26 25.26 -35.55 -0.20
N GLN A 27 25.90 -36.01 0.87
CA GLN A 27 25.29 -36.04 2.21
C GLN A 27 24.99 -34.61 2.72
N GLN A 28 25.90 -33.66 2.49
CA GLN A 28 25.68 -32.26 2.86
C GLN A 28 24.51 -31.63 2.07
N GLN A 29 24.39 -31.94 0.78
CA GLN A 29 23.31 -31.41 -0.06
C GLN A 29 21.94 -31.94 0.38
N GLN A 30 21.87 -33.22 0.78
CA GLN A 30 20.63 -33.82 1.27
C GLN A 30 20.16 -33.16 2.58
N GLN A 31 21.07 -32.95 3.54
CA GLN A 31 20.76 -32.24 4.78
C GLN A 31 20.31 -30.80 4.55
N GLN A 32 20.85 -30.13 3.52
CA GLN A 32 20.43 -28.77 3.17
C GLN A 32 19.02 -28.75 2.56
N ALA A 33 18.68 -29.74 1.74
CA ALA A 33 17.34 -29.87 1.16
C ALA A 33 16.26 -30.12 2.23
N GLU A 34 16.56 -30.95 3.24
CA GLU A 34 15.65 -31.21 4.36
C GLU A 34 15.37 -29.95 5.20
N GLN A 35 16.39 -29.10 5.42
CA GLN A 35 16.21 -27.83 6.11
C GLN A 35 15.29 -26.88 5.33
N ILE A 36 15.46 -26.78 4.01
CA ILE A 36 14.62 -25.95 3.14
C ILE A 36 13.16 -26.47 3.14
N ALA A 37 12.98 -27.79 3.13
CA ALA A 37 11.65 -28.40 3.23
C ALA A 37 10.97 -28.08 4.57
N ASN A 38 11.71 -28.15 5.69
CA ASN A 38 11.16 -27.85 7.03
C ASN A 38 10.81 -26.36 7.23
N LEU A 39 11.55 -25.43 6.60
CA LEU A 39 11.14 -24.02 6.59
C LEU A 39 9.85 -23.79 5.79
N ARG A 40 9.60 -24.60 4.75
CA ARG A 40 8.39 -24.54 3.91
C ARG A 40 7.18 -25.24 4.52
N THR A 41 7.37 -26.23 5.40
CA THR A 41 6.29 -26.97 6.06
C THR A 41 5.83 -26.33 7.36
N GLN A 42 6.34 -25.15 7.73
CA GLN A 42 5.64 -24.33 8.72
C GLN A 42 4.22 -24.11 8.21
N PRO A 43 3.19 -24.62 8.92
CA PRO A 43 1.83 -24.23 8.62
C PRO A 43 1.77 -22.76 9.01
N THR A 44 1.90 -21.87 8.03
CA THR A 44 1.36 -20.53 8.15
C THR A 44 -0.09 -20.76 8.58
N ARG A 45 -0.39 -20.46 9.85
CA ARG A 45 -1.77 -20.38 10.31
C ARG A 45 -2.51 -19.59 9.25
N PRO A 46 -3.57 -20.12 8.63
CA PRO A 46 -4.49 -19.26 7.94
C PRO A 46 -5.13 -18.40 9.03
N THR A 47 -4.57 -17.22 9.25
CA THR A 47 -5.39 -16.10 9.71
C THR A 47 -6.39 -15.89 8.59
N ALA A 48 -7.50 -16.63 8.68
CA ALA A 48 -8.62 -16.61 7.76
C ALA A 48 -9.40 -15.31 7.92
N HIS A 49 -8.72 -14.19 7.75
CA HIS A 49 -9.30 -12.88 7.59
C HIS A 49 -8.32 -12.10 6.72
N THR A 50 -8.82 -11.46 5.64
CA THR A 50 -8.15 -10.40 4.83
C THR A 50 -7.30 -10.73 3.58
N ASP A 51 -7.29 -11.92 2.98
CA ASP A 51 -6.56 -12.13 1.68
C ASP A 51 -7.46 -12.02 0.43
N ASP A 52 -8.76 -12.33 0.55
CA ASP A 52 -9.69 -12.27 -0.60
C ASP A 52 -9.99 -10.82 -1.05
N GLN A 53 -9.89 -9.84 -0.14
CA GLN A 53 -10.09 -8.43 -0.48
C GLN A 53 -8.86 -7.83 -1.19
N GLN A 54 -7.66 -8.31 -0.84
CA GLN A 54 -6.39 -7.82 -1.41
C GLN A 54 -6.13 -8.36 -2.83
N SER A 55 -6.72 -9.49 -3.18
CA SER A 55 -6.69 -10.07 -4.53
C SER A 55 -7.72 -9.44 -5.46
N LEU A 56 -8.92 -9.08 -4.99
CA LEU A 56 -9.88 -8.24 -5.73
C LEU A 56 -9.33 -6.83 -5.98
N ALA A 57 -8.64 -6.23 -5.01
CA ALA A 57 -7.97 -4.94 -5.13
C ALA A 57 -6.87 -4.89 -6.22
N LYS A 58 -6.27 -6.04 -6.56
CA LYS A 58 -5.29 -6.16 -7.65
C LYS A 58 -5.94 -6.33 -9.03
N ILE A 59 -7.14 -6.92 -9.08
CA ILE A 59 -7.86 -7.21 -10.33
C ILE A 59 -8.68 -6.01 -10.81
N ILE A 60 -9.27 -5.26 -9.87
CA ILE A 60 -9.94 -4.00 -10.17
C ILE A 60 -8.86 -2.93 -10.09
N ARG A 61 -8.43 -2.38 -11.25
CA ARG A 61 -7.66 -1.13 -11.26
C ARG A 61 -8.56 -0.03 -10.68
N LEU A 62 -8.57 0.12 -9.35
CA LEU A 62 -9.28 1.21 -8.72
C LEU A 62 -8.67 2.50 -9.23
N ARG A 63 -9.53 3.32 -9.83
CA ARG A 63 -9.19 4.70 -10.13
C ARG A 63 -8.99 5.37 -8.77
N GLN A 64 -7.75 5.76 -8.46
CA GLN A 64 -7.48 6.62 -7.33
C GLN A 64 -8.34 7.89 -7.46
N PRO A 65 -8.96 8.36 -6.37
CA PRO A 65 -9.70 9.63 -6.39
C PRO A 65 -8.84 10.75 -6.98
N ASP A 66 -9.44 11.53 -7.89
CA ASP A 66 -8.76 12.63 -8.58
C ASP A 66 -8.37 13.76 -7.60
N THR A 67 -7.43 14.62 -8.01
CA THR A 67 -7.05 15.81 -7.23
C THR A 67 -8.14 16.88 -7.25
N PHE A 68 -8.27 17.60 -6.15
CA PHE A 68 -9.29 18.64 -5.97
C PHE A 68 -8.65 20.02 -5.89
N HIS A 69 -8.94 20.86 -6.89
CA HIS A 69 -8.33 22.17 -7.07
C HIS A 69 -9.14 23.32 -6.42
N GLY A 70 -10.25 23.01 -5.73
CA GLY A 70 -11.13 24.03 -5.15
C GLY A 70 -12.21 24.58 -6.10
N GLU A 71 -12.63 23.80 -7.11
CA GLU A 71 -13.63 24.25 -8.08
C GLU A 71 -15.01 24.56 -7.45
N ARG A 72 -15.70 25.59 -7.99
CA ARG A 72 -16.81 26.30 -7.34
C ARG A 72 -18.21 25.67 -7.54
N THR A 73 -18.33 24.37 -7.78
CA THR A 73 -19.66 23.74 -7.88
C THR A 73 -19.88 22.72 -6.77
N VAL A 74 -21.05 22.81 -6.12
CA VAL A 74 -21.47 21.84 -5.08
C VAL A 74 -21.33 20.41 -5.59
N GLN A 75 -21.71 20.18 -6.85
CA GLN A 75 -21.71 18.86 -7.47
C GLN A 75 -20.30 18.27 -7.57
N GLN A 76 -19.28 19.07 -7.91
CA GLN A 76 -17.91 18.57 -8.01
C GLN A 76 -17.33 18.23 -6.64
N VAL A 77 -17.60 19.04 -5.62
CA VAL A 77 -17.20 18.76 -4.22
C VAL A 77 -17.86 17.48 -3.73
N GLU A 78 -19.16 17.32 -3.99
CA GLU A 78 -19.90 16.12 -3.57
C GLU A 78 -19.45 14.86 -4.31
N ALA A 79 -19.21 14.95 -5.62
CA ALA A 79 -18.68 13.84 -6.40
C ALA A 79 -17.28 13.42 -5.93
N TRP A 80 -16.42 14.40 -5.62
CA TRP A 80 -15.09 14.13 -5.09
C TRP A 80 -15.13 13.46 -3.71
N LEU A 81 -15.91 14.00 -2.77
CA LEU A 81 -16.10 13.38 -1.45
C LEU A 81 -16.68 11.97 -1.54
N TYR A 82 -17.65 11.75 -2.45
CA TYR A 82 -18.23 10.43 -2.69
C TYR A 82 -17.19 9.43 -3.23
N SER A 83 -16.30 9.88 -4.13
CA SER A 83 -15.23 9.03 -4.67
C SER A 83 -14.24 8.61 -3.58
N LEU A 84 -13.93 9.51 -2.63
CA LEU A 84 -13.10 9.20 -1.47
C LEU A 84 -13.77 8.19 -0.55
N GLU A 85 -15.06 8.35 -0.26
CA GLU A 85 -15.82 7.40 0.56
C GLU A 85 -15.82 5.99 -0.03
N LYS A 86 -16.03 5.86 -1.34
CA LYS A 86 -15.98 4.55 -2.01
C LYS A 86 -14.59 3.96 -2.05
N TYR A 87 -13.57 4.79 -2.14
CA TYR A 87 -12.19 4.34 -2.03
C TYR A 87 -11.86 3.85 -0.60
N ALA A 88 -12.24 4.59 0.43
CA ALA A 88 -12.01 4.22 1.83
C ALA A 88 -12.78 2.97 2.24
N GLU A 89 -14.05 2.81 1.81
CA GLU A 89 -14.86 1.61 2.03
C GLU A 89 -14.21 0.38 1.40
N PHE A 90 -13.62 0.53 0.22
CA PHE A 90 -12.97 -0.57 -0.49
C PHE A 90 -11.63 -0.98 0.15
N VAL A 91 -10.79 0.01 0.48
CA VAL A 91 -9.43 -0.22 1.03
C VAL A 91 -9.45 -0.42 2.56
N ASN A 92 -10.58 -0.18 3.21
CA ASN A 92 -10.78 -0.26 4.66
C ASN A 92 -9.83 0.69 5.43
N ILE A 93 -9.84 1.96 5.04
CA ILE A 93 -9.01 3.02 5.63
C ILE A 93 -9.74 3.64 6.84
N ASP A 94 -9.04 3.81 7.96
CA ASP A 94 -9.58 4.48 9.15
C ASP A 94 -9.84 5.98 8.91
N ASP A 95 -10.82 6.56 9.62
CA ASP A 95 -11.24 7.95 9.52
C ASP A 95 -10.07 8.95 9.52
N HIS A 96 -9.13 8.83 10.46
CA HIS A 96 -7.97 9.72 10.55
C HIS A 96 -7.06 9.62 9.32
N GLN A 97 -6.79 8.41 8.85
CA GLN A 97 -5.98 8.18 7.65
C GLN A 97 -6.69 8.68 6.40
N MET A 98 -8.02 8.58 6.37
CA MET A 98 -8.84 9.09 5.28
C MET A 98 -8.78 10.62 5.16
N VAL A 99 -8.81 11.32 6.29
CA VAL A 99 -8.62 12.78 6.33
C VAL A 99 -7.26 13.15 5.76
N LEU A 100 -6.18 12.54 6.26
CA LEU A 100 -4.83 12.78 5.74
C LEU A 100 -4.73 12.50 4.24
N PHE A 101 -5.31 11.40 3.77
CA PHE A 101 -5.34 11.06 2.36
C PHE A 101 -6.07 12.10 1.52
N ALA A 102 -7.25 12.55 1.96
CA ALA A 102 -8.01 13.59 1.28
C ALA A 102 -7.22 14.90 1.16
N VAL A 103 -6.46 15.28 2.20
CA VAL A 103 -5.59 16.46 2.20
C VAL A 103 -4.49 16.37 1.15
N THR A 104 -3.88 15.19 0.96
CA THR A 104 -2.85 15.00 -0.08
C THR A 104 -3.37 15.17 -1.50
N LEU A 105 -4.69 15.08 -1.69
CA LEU A 105 -5.33 15.26 -2.99
C LEU A 105 -5.78 16.70 -3.24
N LEU A 106 -5.67 17.59 -2.26
CA LEU A 106 -5.95 19.01 -2.43
C LEU A 106 -4.85 19.68 -3.25
N CYS A 107 -5.25 20.57 -4.15
CA CYS A 107 -4.35 21.35 -5.00
C CYS A 107 -4.74 22.84 -4.96
N ASP A 108 -3.80 23.69 -5.34
CA ASP A 108 -3.97 25.14 -5.49
C ASP A 108 -4.65 25.81 -4.28
N GLY A 109 -5.79 26.48 -4.52
CA GLY A 109 -6.53 27.21 -3.49
C GLY A 109 -7.07 26.31 -2.39
N ALA A 110 -7.39 25.04 -2.70
CA ALA A 110 -7.89 24.10 -1.71
C ALA A 110 -6.82 23.65 -0.72
N ALA A 111 -5.59 23.41 -1.20
CA ALA A 111 -4.45 23.09 -0.34
C ALA A 111 -4.08 24.27 0.58
N THR A 112 -4.12 25.48 0.03
CA THR A 112 -3.84 26.72 0.78
C THR A 112 -4.86 26.93 1.92
N TRP A 113 -6.15 26.72 1.62
CA TRP A 113 -7.20 26.81 2.63
C TRP A 113 -7.01 25.78 3.75
N TRP A 114 -6.73 24.52 3.42
CA TRP A 114 -6.55 23.49 4.44
C TRP A 114 -5.36 23.78 5.38
N CYS A 115 -4.26 24.28 4.83
CA CYS A 115 -3.12 24.74 5.64
C CYS A 115 -3.53 25.83 6.64
N GLY A 116 -4.46 26.72 6.25
CA GLY A 116 -5.09 27.69 7.14
C GLY A 116 -5.91 27.04 8.26
N VAL A 117 -6.73 26.03 7.93
CA VAL A 117 -7.53 25.28 8.91
C VAL A 117 -6.66 24.53 9.93
N GLU A 118 -5.52 23.99 9.52
CA GLU A 118 -4.57 23.33 10.43
C GLU A 118 -3.84 24.30 11.36
N TYR A 119 -3.58 25.52 10.90
CA TYR A 119 -2.86 26.53 11.68
C TYR A 119 -3.79 27.38 12.56
N ASP A 120 -5.08 27.41 12.26
CA ASP A 120 -6.05 28.15 13.03
C ASP A 120 -6.29 27.48 14.39
N MET A 121 -5.68 28.04 15.43
CA MET A 121 -5.79 27.57 16.82
C MET A 121 -7.23 27.64 17.38
N THR A 122 -8.16 28.31 16.69
CA THR A 122 -9.55 28.45 17.13
C THR A 122 -10.46 27.37 16.56
N THR A 123 -10.08 26.73 15.45
CA THR A 123 -10.80 25.61 14.85
C THR A 123 -10.10 24.32 15.21
N SER A 124 -10.74 23.48 16.03
CA SER A 124 -10.24 22.11 16.22
C SER A 124 -10.21 21.42 14.86
N THR A 125 -9.03 20.95 14.46
CA THR A 125 -8.86 20.16 13.24
C THR A 125 -9.82 18.97 13.31
N PRO A 126 -10.64 18.75 12.28
CA PRO A 126 -11.63 17.69 12.31
C PRO A 126 -10.95 16.32 12.45
N SER A 127 -11.19 15.65 13.57
CA SER A 127 -10.56 14.37 13.93
C SER A 127 -11.22 13.17 13.25
N THR A 128 -12.42 13.37 12.70
CA THR A 128 -13.19 12.33 12.00
C THR A 128 -13.40 12.68 10.53
N TRP A 129 -13.63 11.65 9.71
CA TRP A 129 -13.93 11.86 8.30
C TRP A 129 -15.26 12.62 8.13
N SER A 130 -16.23 12.34 8.99
CA SER A 130 -17.55 12.98 8.95
C SER A 130 -17.48 14.49 9.22
N GLU A 131 -16.65 14.93 10.17
CA GLU A 131 -16.43 16.36 10.42
C GLU A 131 -15.70 17.02 9.25
N SER A 132 -14.66 16.36 8.72
CA SER A 132 -13.91 16.86 7.57
C SER A 132 -14.82 17.10 6.37
N LYS A 133 -15.72 16.16 6.05
CA LYS A 133 -16.74 16.34 4.98
C LYS A 133 -17.59 17.59 5.18
N ARG A 134 -17.98 17.91 6.42
CA ARG A 134 -18.80 19.10 6.72
C ARG A 134 -18.01 20.37 6.45
N VAL A 135 -16.73 20.39 6.84
CA VAL A 135 -15.83 21.52 6.63
C VAL A 135 -15.55 21.72 5.13
N PHE A 136 -15.23 20.65 4.39
CA PHE A 136 -15.10 20.69 2.91
C PHE A 136 -16.37 21.22 2.23
N LYS A 137 -17.54 20.70 2.61
CA LYS A 137 -18.82 21.15 2.05
C LYS A 137 -19.14 22.59 2.44
N TYR A 138 -18.71 23.07 3.60
CA TYR A 138 -18.97 24.44 4.01
C TYR A 138 -18.13 25.43 3.21
N GLU A 139 -16.83 25.16 3.08
CA GLU A 139 -15.89 26.05 2.37
C GLU A 139 -16.17 26.11 0.87
N PHE A 140 -16.25 24.95 0.21
CA PHE A 140 -16.34 24.87 -1.25
C PHE A 140 -17.78 24.92 -1.77
N LYS A 141 -18.76 25.20 -0.91
CA LYS A 141 -20.09 25.55 -1.36
C LYS A 141 -20.02 26.92 -2.06
N PRO A 142 -20.46 27.05 -3.31
CA PRO A 142 -20.61 28.37 -3.91
C PRO A 142 -21.60 29.18 -3.09
N ALA A 143 -21.17 30.35 -2.63
CA ALA A 143 -22.01 31.38 -2.00
C ALA A 143 -23.11 31.94 -2.93
N ASN A 144 -23.32 31.36 -4.12
CA ASN A 144 -24.13 31.88 -5.21
C ASN A 144 -25.59 31.41 -5.22
N VAL A 145 -26.19 31.15 -4.05
CA VAL A 145 -27.66 31.01 -3.97
C VAL A 145 -28.36 32.35 -3.71
N GLU A 146 -27.70 33.33 -3.08
CA GLU A 146 -28.32 34.64 -2.83
C GLU A 146 -27.92 35.74 -3.84
N GLN A 147 -26.68 35.75 -4.34
CA GLN A 147 -26.27 36.76 -5.32
C GLN A 147 -26.84 36.52 -6.73
N LEU A 148 -27.06 35.27 -7.14
CA LEU A 148 -27.64 34.98 -8.45
C LEU A 148 -29.16 35.21 -8.49
N ALA A 149 -29.86 35.05 -7.36
CA ALA A 149 -31.27 35.43 -7.23
C ALA A 149 -31.44 36.95 -7.32
N ARG A 150 -30.53 37.75 -6.75
CA ARG A 150 -30.55 39.22 -6.85
C ARG A 150 -30.17 39.75 -8.24
N GLN A 151 -29.31 39.06 -9.00
CA GLN A 151 -28.93 39.48 -10.35
C GLN A 151 -29.93 39.11 -11.46
N ARG A 152 -30.90 38.24 -11.19
CA ARG A 152 -31.97 37.86 -12.14
C ARG A 152 -33.24 38.72 -12.01
N LEU A 153 -33.25 39.70 -11.10
CA LEU A 153 -34.37 40.60 -10.81
C LEU A 153 -34.06 42.09 -11.07
N GLN A 154 -32.98 42.40 -11.80
CA GLN A 154 -32.73 43.75 -12.34
C GLN A 154 -32.96 43.79 -13.84
#